data_AF-N2IQR6-F1
#
_entry.id   AF-N2IQR6-F1
#
_cell.length_a   1.000
_cell.length_b   1.000
_cell.length_c   1.000
_cell.angle_alpha   90.00
_cell.angle_beta   90.00
_cell.angle_gamma   90.00
#
_symmetry.space_group_name_H-M   'P 1'
#
loop_
_entity.id
_entity.type
_entity.pdbx_description
1 polymer ?
#
loop_
_entity_poly.entity_id
_entity_poly.type
_entity_poly.pdbx_seq_one_letter_code
_entity_poly.pdbx_strand_id
1 'polypeptide(L)'
;MTHSRSRLNVLIALRTRREERAMAALAADTQRSSEAQEAAANARKQYHAYCVDQHQQEAQLMATLAHGAFGHRDVQQVDEALKALTGRRMDLEDELRRLDEQHAMALLRRSEALQTRNQCWKARQAVSLLLANEDKNVRLAEEMQADIETEDRPQARKTP
;
A
#
# COMPACT_ATOMS: atom_id res chain seq x y z
N MET A 1 22.75 24.72 -24.49
CA MET A 1 22.79 24.84 -23.02
C MET A 1 21.47 25.35 -22.42
N THR A 2 21.04 26.60 -22.66
CA THR A 2 19.82 27.19 -22.03
C THR A 2 18.52 26.39 -22.25
N HIS A 3 18.32 25.84 -23.44
CA HIS A 3 17.12 25.06 -23.77
C HIS A 3 17.10 23.67 -23.10
N SER A 4 18.27 23.03 -22.95
CA SER A 4 18.40 21.73 -22.27
C SER A 4 18.07 21.86 -20.79
N ARG A 5 18.66 22.86 -20.12
CA ARG A 5 18.40 23.19 -18.72
C ARG A 5 16.92 23.48 -18.44
N SER A 6 16.28 24.30 -19.28
CA SER A 6 14.85 24.61 -19.17
C SER A 6 13.98 23.34 -19.28
N ARG A 7 14.26 22.47 -20.26
CA ARG A 7 13.54 21.19 -20.42
C ARG A 7 13.73 20.26 -19.21
N LEU A 8 14.93 20.17 -18.65
CA LEU A 8 15.20 19.36 -17.47
C LEU A 8 14.44 19.88 -16.24
N ASN A 9 14.36 21.20 -16.04
CA ASN A 9 13.55 21.80 -14.98
C ASN A 9 12.06 21.47 -15.12
N VAL A 10 11.51 21.55 -16.35
CA VAL A 10 10.13 21.15 -16.63
C VAL A 10 9.92 19.66 -16.30
N LEU A 11 10.86 18.80 -16.69
CA LEU A 11 10.80 17.37 -16.38
C LEU A 11 10.85 17.10 -14.87
N ILE A 12 11.68 17.81 -14.10
CA ILE A 12 11.71 17.69 -12.64
C ILE A 12 10.34 18.06 -12.06
N ALA A 13 9.76 19.20 -12.47
CA ALA A 13 8.45 19.62 -11.99
C ALA A 13 7.36 18.58 -12.28
N LEU A 14 7.37 17.99 -13.49
CA LEU A 14 6.45 16.91 -13.85
C LEU A 14 6.67 15.63 -13.00
N ARG A 15 7.92 15.26 -12.73
CA ARG A 15 8.26 14.09 -11.91
C ARG A 15 7.88 14.30 -10.44
N THR A 16 8.11 15.49 -9.88
CA THR A 16 7.65 15.85 -8.53
C THR A 16 6.13 15.70 -8.41
N ARG A 17 5.35 16.24 -9.35
CA ARG A 17 3.88 16.08 -9.36
C ARG A 17 3.42 14.63 -9.51
N ARG A 18 4.21 13.76 -10.14
CA ARG A 18 3.92 12.32 -10.24
C ARG A 18 4.25 11.61 -8.93
N GLU A 19 5.36 11.96 -8.28
CA GLU A 19 5.71 11.44 -6.96
C GLU A 19 4.65 11.83 -5.92
N GLU A 20 4.20 13.08 -5.91
CA GLU A 20 3.11 13.56 -5.02
C GLU A 20 1.82 12.76 -5.22
N ARG A 21 1.42 12.52 -6.47
CA ARG A 21 0.25 11.67 -6.78
C ARG A 21 0.44 10.22 -6.33
N ALA A 22 1.63 9.66 -6.53
CA ALA A 22 1.94 8.30 -6.06
C ALA A 22 1.93 8.21 -4.52
N MET A 23 2.38 9.26 -3.82
CA MET A 23 2.28 9.33 -2.36
C MET A 23 0.83 9.44 -1.89
N ALA A 24 -0.01 10.24 -2.54
CA ALA A 24 -1.43 10.34 -2.22
C ALA A 24 -2.16 9.00 -2.44
N ALA A 25 -1.87 8.30 -3.54
CA ALA A 25 -2.40 6.97 -3.81
C ALA A 25 -1.96 5.96 -2.72
N LEU A 26 -0.67 5.97 -2.36
CA LEU A 26 -0.14 5.13 -1.29
C LEU A 26 -0.80 5.41 0.07
N ALA A 27 -1.07 6.67 0.39
CA ALA A 27 -1.77 7.04 1.62
C ALA A 27 -3.20 6.45 1.63
N ALA A 28 -3.93 6.58 0.51
CA ALA A 28 -5.26 6.00 0.36
C ALA A 28 -5.25 4.45 0.47
N ASP A 29 -4.29 3.78 -0.15
CA ASP A 29 -4.16 2.32 -0.05
C ASP A 29 -3.72 1.85 1.35
N THR A 30 -2.93 2.65 2.05
CA THR A 30 -2.57 2.38 3.45
C THR A 30 -3.80 2.48 4.35
N GLN A 31 -4.63 3.52 4.17
CA GLN A 31 -5.89 3.66 4.89
C GLN A 31 -6.83 2.48 4.62
N ARG A 32 -7.07 2.13 3.35
CA ARG A 32 -7.89 0.97 2.96
C ARG A 32 -7.39 -0.36 3.55
N SER A 33 -6.07 -0.54 3.58
CA SER A 33 -5.46 -1.73 4.20
C SER A 33 -5.70 -1.78 5.70
N SER A 34 -5.65 -0.64 6.39
CA SER A 34 -5.94 -0.55 7.82
C SER A 34 -7.40 -0.87 8.12
N GLU A 35 -8.33 -0.31 7.34
CA GLU A 35 -9.77 -0.57 7.49
C GLU A 35 -10.11 -2.04 7.25
N ALA A 36 -9.52 -2.67 6.22
CA ALA A 36 -9.71 -4.09 5.95
C ALA A 36 -9.13 -4.97 7.08
N GLN A 37 -7.96 -4.59 7.62
CA GLN A 37 -7.37 -5.29 8.76
C GLN A 37 -8.26 -5.22 10.01
N GLU A 38 -8.82 -4.04 10.30
CA GLU A 38 -9.73 -3.85 11.44
C GLU A 38 -11.03 -4.64 11.27
N ALA A 39 -11.61 -4.62 10.07
CA ALA A 39 -12.80 -5.41 9.75
C ALA A 39 -12.56 -6.92 9.95
N ALA A 40 -11.45 -7.45 9.43
CA ALA A 40 -11.05 -8.84 9.62
C ALA A 40 -10.81 -9.17 11.11
N ALA A 41 -10.13 -8.29 11.85
CA ALA A 41 -9.91 -8.48 13.28
C ALA A 41 -11.22 -8.51 14.09
N ASN A 42 -12.19 -7.65 13.74
CA ASN A 42 -13.50 -7.63 14.37
C ASN A 42 -14.30 -8.89 14.03
N ALA A 43 -14.27 -9.36 12.78
CA ALA A 43 -14.90 -10.62 12.39
C ALA A 43 -14.29 -11.83 13.13
N ARG A 44 -12.97 -11.88 13.31
CA ARG A 44 -12.31 -12.93 14.11
C ARG A 44 -12.79 -12.93 15.56
N LYS A 45 -12.92 -11.75 16.18
CA LYS A 45 -13.45 -11.61 17.53
C LYS A 45 -14.90 -12.12 17.63
N GLN A 46 -15.74 -11.76 16.67
CA GLN A 46 -17.13 -12.21 16.62
C GLN A 46 -17.24 -13.72 16.43
N TYR A 47 -16.47 -14.29 15.49
CA TYR A 47 -16.39 -15.74 15.27
C TYR A 47 -15.97 -16.47 16.54
N HIS A 48 -14.88 -16.04 17.18
CA HIS A 48 -14.40 -16.67 18.41
C HIS A 48 -15.41 -16.57 19.56
N ALA A 49 -16.01 -15.39 19.78
CA ALA A 49 -17.05 -15.23 20.78
C ALA A 49 -18.23 -16.18 20.52
N TYR A 50 -18.67 -16.26 19.27
CA TYR A 50 -19.73 -17.17 18.86
C TYR A 50 -19.37 -18.64 19.09
N CYS A 51 -18.15 -19.08 18.80
CA CYS A 51 -17.72 -20.46 19.05
C CYS A 51 -17.78 -20.83 20.54
N VAL A 52 -17.38 -19.92 21.43
CA VAL A 52 -17.48 -20.13 22.88
C VAL A 52 -18.96 -20.26 23.30
N ASP A 53 -19.80 -19.33 22.85
CA ASP A 53 -21.24 -19.36 23.15
C ASP A 53 -21.93 -20.61 22.57
N GLN A 54 -21.55 -21.03 21.36
CA GLN A 54 -22.04 -22.24 20.71
C GLN A 54 -21.71 -23.47 21.55
N HIS A 55 -20.47 -23.64 22.02
CA HIS A 55 -20.11 -24.79 22.86
C HIS A 55 -20.89 -24.82 24.16
N GLN A 56 -21.14 -23.66 24.77
CA GLN A 56 -21.98 -23.58 25.98
C GLN A 56 -23.43 -23.99 25.69
N GLN A 57 -24.01 -23.55 24.57
CA GLN A 57 -25.36 -23.92 24.15
C GLN A 57 -25.47 -25.41 23.79
N GLU A 58 -24.49 -25.94 23.05
CA GLU A 58 -24.39 -27.37 22.74
C GLU A 58 -24.34 -28.22 24.02
N ALA A 59 -23.53 -27.82 25.00
CA ALA A 59 -23.46 -28.51 26.29
C ALA A 59 -24.79 -28.48 27.05
N GLN A 60 -25.50 -27.34 27.01
CA GLN A 60 -26.83 -27.21 27.63
C GLN A 60 -27.87 -28.12 26.94
N LEU A 61 -27.88 -28.16 25.61
CA LEU A 61 -28.77 -29.03 24.82
C LEU A 61 -28.49 -30.52 25.06
N MET A 62 -27.23 -30.91 25.25
CA MET A 62 -26.88 -32.29 25.60
C MET A 62 -27.25 -32.61 27.04
N ALA A 63 -27.07 -31.66 27.96
CA ALA A 63 -27.44 -31.84 29.37
C ALA A 63 -28.96 -31.98 29.53
N THR A 64 -29.79 -31.26 28.76
CA THR A 64 -31.24 -31.46 28.77
C THR A 64 -31.54 -32.90 28.36
N LEU A 65 -31.05 -33.36 27.20
CA LEU A 65 -31.27 -34.74 26.71
C LEU A 65 -30.83 -35.84 27.70
N ALA A 66 -29.82 -35.60 28.52
CA ALA A 66 -29.32 -36.59 29.48
C ALA A 66 -30.19 -36.76 30.74
N HIS A 67 -31.01 -35.78 31.13
CA HIS A 67 -31.68 -35.74 32.46
C HIS A 67 -33.22 -35.92 32.42
N GLY A 68 -33.79 -36.29 31.26
CA GLY A 68 -35.25 -36.41 31.09
C GLY A 68 -35.67 -37.62 30.24
N ALA A 69 -36.93 -38.05 30.39
CA ALA A 69 -37.57 -38.99 29.48
C ALA A 69 -38.11 -38.22 28.27
N PHE A 70 -37.32 -38.17 27.19
CA PHE A 70 -37.64 -37.37 26.00
C PHE A 70 -38.48 -38.13 24.99
N GLY A 71 -39.45 -37.43 24.42
CA GLY A 71 -40.16 -37.90 23.24
C GLY A 71 -39.33 -37.68 21.98
N HIS A 72 -39.69 -38.38 20.90
CA HIS A 72 -39.07 -38.19 19.57
C HIS A 72 -39.03 -36.71 19.13
N ARG A 73 -40.05 -35.92 19.51
CA ARG A 73 -40.17 -34.50 19.18
C ARG A 73 -39.08 -33.64 19.84
N ASP A 74 -38.70 -33.96 21.08
CA ASP A 74 -37.70 -33.17 21.81
C ASP A 74 -36.29 -33.39 21.22
N VAL A 75 -36.00 -34.64 20.83
CA VAL A 75 -34.76 -34.99 20.12
C VAL A 75 -34.67 -34.27 18.78
N GLN A 76 -35.77 -34.20 18.02
CA GLN A 76 -35.82 -33.45 16.76
C GLN A 76 -35.57 -31.95 16.96
N GLN A 77 -36.13 -31.34 18.01
CA GLN A 77 -35.91 -29.93 18.31
C GLN A 77 -34.44 -29.63 18.66
N VAL A 78 -33.79 -30.53 19.41
CA VAL A 78 -32.37 -30.38 19.73
C VAL A 78 -31.52 -30.52 18.47
N ASP A 79 -31.80 -31.50 17.59
CA ASP A 79 -31.11 -31.66 16.32
C ASP A 79 -31.25 -30.42 15.41
N GLU A 80 -32.46 -29.85 15.30
CA GLU A 80 -32.70 -28.60 14.58
C GLU A 80 -31.91 -27.42 15.16
N ALA A 81 -31.84 -27.30 16.49
CA ALA A 81 -31.07 -26.25 17.16
C ALA A 81 -29.56 -26.39 16.89
N LEU A 82 -29.01 -27.61 16.96
CA LEU A 82 -27.60 -27.89 16.66
C LEU A 82 -27.25 -27.58 15.19
N LYS A 83 -28.15 -27.93 14.27
CA LYS A 83 -28.02 -27.59 12.84
C LYS A 83 -28.01 -26.08 12.63
N ALA A 84 -28.90 -25.34 13.30
CA ALA A 84 -28.94 -23.89 13.22
C ALA A 84 -27.65 -23.25 13.77
N LEU A 85 -27.15 -23.74 14.92
CA LEU A 85 -25.89 -23.27 15.51
C LEU A 85 -24.70 -23.52 14.58
N THR A 86 -24.63 -24.70 13.99
CA THR A 86 -23.58 -25.07 13.03
C THR A 86 -23.65 -24.25 11.76
N GLY A 87 -24.86 -24.05 11.20
CA GLY A 87 -25.07 -23.21 10.03
C GLY A 87 -24.59 -21.78 10.26
N ARG A 88 -24.94 -21.18 11.40
CA ARG A 88 -24.48 -19.83 11.74
C ARG A 88 -22.96 -19.76 11.96
N ARG A 89 -22.32 -20.82 12.50
CA ARG A 89 -20.85 -20.88 12.57
C ARG A 89 -20.23 -20.83 11.17
N MET A 90 -20.77 -21.62 10.23
CA MET A 90 -20.29 -21.65 8.86
C MET A 90 -20.43 -20.28 8.18
N ASP A 91 -21.57 -19.59 8.35
CA ASP A 91 -21.76 -18.24 7.82
C ASP A 91 -20.70 -17.26 8.34
N LEU A 92 -20.37 -17.32 9.64
CA LEU A 92 -19.35 -16.46 10.24
C LEU A 92 -17.94 -16.83 9.76
N GLU A 93 -17.67 -18.11 9.52
CA GLU A 93 -16.38 -18.57 8.98
C GLU A 93 -16.18 -18.12 7.54
N ASP A 94 -17.21 -18.22 6.71
CA ASP A 94 -17.18 -17.76 5.32
C ASP A 94 -17.03 -16.23 5.23
N GLU A 95 -17.73 -15.49 6.09
CA GLU A 95 -17.56 -14.04 6.20
C GLU A 95 -16.14 -13.65 6.66
N LEU A 96 -15.58 -14.38 7.62
CA LEU A 96 -14.20 -14.20 8.05
C LEU A 96 -13.22 -14.44 6.91
N ARG A 97 -13.38 -15.54 6.16
CA ARG A 97 -12.54 -15.86 4.99
C ARG A 97 -12.62 -14.74 3.94
N ARG A 98 -13.83 -14.27 3.63
CA ARG A 98 -14.06 -13.16 2.70
C ARG A 98 -13.33 -11.88 3.12
N LEU A 99 -13.38 -11.52 4.41
CA LEU A 99 -12.71 -10.34 4.93
C LEU A 99 -11.18 -10.48 4.96
N ASP A 100 -10.68 -11.68 5.28
CA ASP A 100 -9.24 -11.97 5.22
C ASP A 100 -8.70 -11.88 3.79
N GLU A 101 -9.43 -12.37 2.79
CA GLU A 101 -9.11 -12.21 1.37
C GLU A 101 -9.09 -10.73 0.96
N GLN A 102 -10.07 -9.94 1.40
CA GLN A 102 -10.09 -8.50 1.14
C GLN A 102 -8.90 -7.78 1.75
N HIS A 103 -8.51 -8.13 2.97
CA HIS A 103 -7.31 -7.59 3.61
C HIS A 103 -6.05 -7.98 2.84
N ALA A 104 -5.92 -9.24 2.40
CA ALA A 104 -4.79 -9.67 1.57
C ALA A 104 -4.71 -8.90 0.25
N MET A 105 -5.84 -8.68 -0.44
CA MET A 105 -5.89 -7.86 -1.65
C MET A 105 -5.51 -6.39 -1.39
N ALA A 106 -5.93 -5.84 -0.24
CA ALA A 106 -5.56 -4.48 0.14
C ALA A 106 -4.05 -4.34 0.40
N LEU A 107 -3.43 -5.34 1.03
CA LEU A 107 -1.97 -5.40 1.23
C LEU A 107 -1.21 -5.48 -0.10
N LEU A 108 -1.69 -6.28 -1.06
CA LEU A 108 -1.11 -6.36 -2.40
C LEU A 108 -1.14 -5.00 -3.10
N ARG A 109 -2.30 -4.33 -3.13
CA ARG A 109 -2.42 -2.98 -3.71
C ARG A 109 -1.50 -1.97 -3.04
N ARG A 110 -1.40 -2.00 -1.71
CA ARG A 110 -0.47 -1.13 -0.96
C ARG A 110 0.99 -1.40 -1.34
N SER A 111 1.38 -2.65 -1.53
CA SER A 111 2.71 -3.03 -2.02
C SER A 111 2.98 -2.47 -3.41
N GLU A 112 2.03 -2.60 -4.33
CA GLU A 112 2.13 -2.03 -5.69
C GLU A 112 2.24 -0.48 -5.66
N ALA A 113 1.47 0.17 -4.78
CA ALA A 113 1.56 1.62 -4.58
C ALA A 113 2.93 2.05 -4.02
N LEU A 114 3.51 1.28 -3.09
CA LEU A 114 4.86 1.51 -2.57
C LEU A 114 5.91 1.39 -3.69
N GLN A 115 5.82 0.35 -4.51
CA GLN A 115 6.71 0.16 -5.66
C GLN A 115 6.59 1.32 -6.66
N THR A 116 5.37 1.73 -6.98
CA THR A 116 5.10 2.86 -7.88
C THR A 116 5.69 4.16 -7.33
N ARG A 117 5.52 4.44 -6.03
CA ARG A 117 6.12 5.59 -5.35
C ARG A 117 7.65 5.54 -5.43
N ASN A 118 8.26 4.37 -5.21
CA ASN A 118 9.70 4.19 -5.31
C ASN A 118 10.22 4.46 -6.73
N GLN A 119 9.54 3.95 -7.75
CA GLN A 119 9.87 4.20 -9.16
C GLN A 119 9.76 5.69 -9.52
N CYS A 120 8.71 6.37 -9.04
CA CYS A 120 8.54 7.81 -9.26
C CYS A 120 9.68 8.62 -8.61
N TRP A 121 10.05 8.29 -7.37
CA TRP A 121 11.17 8.90 -6.68
C TRP A 121 12.50 8.69 -7.43
N LYS A 122 12.81 7.44 -7.83
CA LYS A 122 14.01 7.12 -8.64
C LYS A 122 14.05 7.93 -9.93
N ALA A 123 12.93 8.02 -10.64
CA ALA A 123 12.83 8.79 -11.87
C ALA A 123 13.08 10.29 -11.63
N ARG A 124 12.57 10.86 -10.53
CA ARG A 124 12.87 12.26 -10.17
C ARG A 124 14.36 12.46 -9.89
N GLN A 125 14.95 11.58 -9.08
CA GLN A 125 16.39 11.63 -8.77
C GLN A 125 17.25 11.56 -10.03
N ALA A 126 16.93 10.67 -10.97
CA ALA A 126 17.64 10.56 -12.23
C ALA A 126 17.62 11.88 -13.03
N VAL A 127 16.46 12.54 -13.13
CA VAL A 127 16.37 13.84 -13.83
C VAL A 127 17.12 14.95 -13.07
N SER A 128 17.08 14.94 -11.74
CA SER A 128 17.87 15.88 -10.93
C SER A 128 19.38 15.71 -11.13
N LEU A 129 19.87 14.47 -11.27
CA LEU A 129 21.28 14.21 -11.59
C LEU A 129 21.63 14.69 -13.01
N LEU A 130 20.75 14.48 -13.98
CA LEU A 130 20.95 15.01 -15.34
C LEU A 130 21.05 16.54 -15.35
N LEU A 131 20.19 17.23 -14.59
CA LEU A 131 20.27 18.68 -14.45
C LEU A 131 21.58 19.14 -13.81
N ALA A 132 22.02 18.47 -12.74
CA ALA A 132 23.30 18.80 -12.10
C ALA A 132 24.49 18.59 -13.04
N ASN A 133 24.44 17.57 -13.90
CA ASN A 133 25.48 17.34 -14.91
C ASN A 133 25.42 18.37 -16.04
N GLU A 134 24.23 18.74 -16.53
CA GLU A 134 24.07 19.82 -17.49
C GLU A 134 24.66 21.12 -16.93
N ASP A 135 24.35 21.47 -15.67
CA ASP A 135 24.88 22.67 -15.02
C ASP A 135 26.42 22.67 -14.94
N LYS A 136 27.05 21.51 -14.70
CA LYS A 136 28.51 21.37 -14.72
C LYS A 136 29.07 21.56 -16.13
N ASN A 137 28.45 20.96 -17.13
CA ASN A 137 28.89 21.07 -18.53
C ASN A 137 28.80 22.51 -19.04
N VAL A 138 27.77 23.24 -18.63
CA VAL A 138 27.62 24.67 -18.94
C VAL A 138 28.76 25.48 -18.34
N ARG A 139 29.06 25.29 -17.04
CA ARG A 139 30.18 26.00 -16.39
C ARG A 139 31.51 25.70 -17.05
N LEU A 140 31.78 24.43 -17.35
CA LEU A 140 33.02 24.03 -18.04
C LEU A 140 33.13 24.70 -19.41
N ALA A 141 32.03 24.77 -20.19
CA ALA A 141 32.04 25.44 -21.48
C ALA A 141 32.26 26.97 -21.34
N GLU A 142 31.71 27.59 -20.31
CA GLU A 142 31.93 29.02 -20.00
C GLU A 142 33.38 29.29 -19.58
N GLU A 143 33.97 28.44 -18.74
CA GLU A 143 35.39 28.51 -18.34
C GLU A 143 36.31 28.36 -19.55
N MET A 144 36.10 27.34 -20.39
CA MET A 144 36.89 27.14 -21.61
C MET A 144 36.77 28.31 -22.60
N GLN A 145 35.58 28.90 -22.74
CA GLN A 145 35.38 30.07 -23.60
C GLN A 145 36.13 31.29 -23.05
N ALA A 146 36.14 31.49 -21.73
CA ALA A 146 36.89 32.57 -21.10
C ALA A 146 38.40 32.39 -21.30
N ASP A 147 38.91 31.16 -21.17
CA ASP A 147 40.33 30.86 -21.41
C ASP A 147 40.73 31.22 -22.86
N ILE A 148 39.96 30.80 -23.86
CA ILE A 148 40.18 31.15 -25.27
C ILE A 148 40.20 32.67 -25.48
N GLU A 149 39.22 33.38 -24.93
CA GLU A 149 39.14 34.85 -25.04
C GLU A 149 40.31 35.58 -24.35
N THR A 150 40.95 34.95 -23.36
CA THR A 150 42.17 35.48 -22.74
C THR A 150 43.43 35.18 -23.53
N GLU A 151 43.51 34.03 -24.22
CA GLU A 151 44.63 33.64 -25.08
C GLU A 151 44.65 34.45 -26.40
N ASP A 152 43.48 34.78 -26.97
CA ASP A 152 43.35 35.57 -28.20
C ASP A 152 43.61 37.08 -28.01
N ARG A 153 43.80 37.55 -26.77
CA ARG A 153 44.28 38.93 -26.57
C ARG A 153 45.70 39.02 -27.11
N PRO A 154 45.99 39.90 -28.09
CA PRO A 154 47.36 40.08 -28.54
C PRO A 154 48.17 40.50 -27.33
N GLN A 155 49.08 39.62 -26.88
CA GLN A 155 50.16 40.06 -26.01
C GLN A 155 50.89 41.12 -26.83
N ALA A 156 50.68 42.39 -26.49
CA ALA A 156 51.52 43.46 -26.96
C ALA A 156 52.92 43.11 -26.50
N ARG A 157 53.66 42.40 -27.35
CA ARG A 157 55.10 42.21 -27.20
C ARG A 157 55.62 43.62 -27.04
N LYS A 158 56.04 43.95 -25.81
CA LYS A 158 57.03 45.00 -25.60
C LYS A 158 58.29 44.47 -26.28
N THR A 159 58.37 44.68 -27.59
CA THR A 159 59.67 44.75 -28.26
C THR A 159 60.48 45.77 -27.45
N PRO A 160 61.66 45.37 -26.92
CA PRO A 160 62.50 46.25 -26.14
C PRO A 160 62.88 47.52 -26.90
#